data_AF-A0A3D0TKE5-F1
#
_entry.id   AF-A0A3D0TKE5-F1
#
_cell.length_a   1.000
_cell.length_b   1.000
_cell.length_c   1.000
_cell.angle_alpha   90.00
_cell.angle_beta   90.00
_cell.angle_gamma   90.00
#
_symmetry.space_group_name_H-M   'P 1'
#
loop_
_entity.id
_entity.type
_entity.pdbx_description
1 polymer ?
#
loop_
_entity_poly.entity_id
_entity_poly.type
_entity_poly.pdbx_seq_one_letter_code
_entity_poly.pdbx_strand_id
1 'polypeptide(L)'
;QVKEQIRYCSVCSGFTDIDPCAICSHSSRDQQQVCVVEQPNNIFPIEKSGVFKGVYHVLMGAISPLDGIGPEQLNVKKLRNRIENNKISELILATNPTVKGEATALYLQQEFAGKISTITRLACG
;
A
#
# COMPACT_ATOMS: atom_id res chain seq x y z
N GLN A 1 -10.26 -15.28 27.93
CA GLN A 1 -9.14 -15.35 26.96
C GLN A 1 -9.60 -14.61 25.71
N VAL A 2 -9.27 -13.32 25.58
CA VAL A 2 -9.76 -12.50 24.46
C VAL A 2 -8.89 -12.85 23.25
N LYS A 3 -9.41 -13.70 22.36
CA LYS A 3 -8.88 -13.81 21.00
C LYS A 3 -9.27 -12.51 20.29
N GLU A 4 -8.43 -11.50 20.37
CA GLU A 4 -8.52 -10.35 19.47
C GLU A 4 -8.46 -10.91 18.05
N GLN A 5 -9.58 -10.81 17.32
CA GLN A 5 -9.64 -11.27 15.94
C GLN A 5 -8.87 -10.27 15.10
N ILE A 6 -7.60 -10.58 14.82
CA ILE A 6 -6.79 -9.85 13.86
C ILE A 6 -7.57 -9.84 12.54
N ARG A 7 -7.83 -8.63 12.05
CA ARG A 7 -8.57 -8.34 10.82
C ARG A 7 -7.75 -7.43 9.91
N TYR A 8 -8.28 -7.15 8.74
CA TYR A 8 -7.71 -6.17 7.82
C TYR A 8 -8.38 -4.81 7.99
N CYS A 9 -7.58 -3.76 8.08
CA CYS A 9 -8.06 -2.37 8.12
C CYS A 9 -8.90 -2.05 6.87
N SER A 10 -10.05 -1.43 7.05
CA SER A 10 -10.94 -1.02 5.95
C SER A 10 -10.28 -0.06 4.97
N VAL A 11 -9.34 0.76 5.44
CA VAL A 11 -8.65 1.81 4.67
C VAL A 11 -7.41 1.27 3.96
N CYS A 12 -6.43 0.75 4.71
CA CYS A 12 -5.13 0.35 4.15
C CYS A 12 -5.00 -1.15 3.89
N SER A 13 -5.94 -1.98 4.38
CA SER A 13 -5.84 -3.44 4.35
C SER A 13 -4.63 -4.04 5.09
N GLY A 14 -3.99 -3.29 5.98
CA GLY A 14 -2.99 -3.81 6.93
C GLY A 14 -3.64 -4.60 8.08
N PHE A 15 -2.84 -5.36 8.83
CA PHE A 15 -3.32 -6.06 10.03
C PHE A 15 -3.71 -5.06 11.11
N THR A 16 -4.85 -5.31 11.75
CA THR A 16 -5.29 -4.52 12.89
C THR A 16 -6.31 -5.27 13.73
N ASP A 17 -6.39 -4.91 14.99
CA ASP A 17 -7.43 -5.23 15.96
C ASP A 17 -8.49 -4.12 16.05
N ILE A 18 -8.18 -2.89 15.62
CA ILE A 18 -9.08 -1.71 15.63
C ILE A 18 -9.22 -1.15 14.22
N ASP A 19 -10.44 -0.92 13.75
CA ASP A 19 -10.70 -0.41 12.39
C ASP A 19 -11.34 0.99 12.44
N PRO A 20 -10.74 2.04 11.82
CA PRO A 20 -9.46 2.05 11.09
C PRO A 20 -8.23 1.82 11.99
N CYS A 21 -7.16 1.27 11.41
CA CYS A 21 -5.94 0.99 12.16
C CYS A 21 -5.28 2.28 12.68
N ALA A 22 -4.45 2.12 13.73
CA ALA A 22 -3.76 3.23 14.39
C ALA A 22 -3.00 4.16 13.44
N ILE A 23 -2.43 3.64 12.33
CA ILE A 23 -1.72 4.47 11.34
C ILE A 23 -2.70 5.31 10.51
N CYS A 24 -3.81 4.71 10.06
CA CYS A 24 -4.82 5.41 9.26
C CYS A 24 -5.60 6.45 10.07
N SER A 25 -5.84 6.20 11.36
CA SER A 25 -6.53 7.14 12.23
C SER A 25 -5.63 8.22 12.83
N HIS A 26 -4.30 8.16 12.62
CA HIS A 26 -3.38 9.09 13.24
C HIS A 26 -3.32 10.43 12.48
N SER A 27 -3.78 11.50 13.13
CA SER A 27 -3.85 12.84 12.55
C SER A 27 -2.49 13.51 12.32
N SER A 28 -1.42 13.04 12.99
CA SER A 28 -0.07 13.59 12.81
C SER A 28 0.65 13.01 11.57
N ARG A 29 0.09 11.96 10.96
CA ARG A 29 0.62 11.35 9.73
C ARG A 29 0.21 12.18 8.52
N ASP A 30 1.08 12.18 7.51
CA ASP A 30 0.74 12.75 6.22
C ASP A 30 -0.20 11.80 5.45
N GLN A 31 -1.47 12.17 5.37
CA GLN A 31 -2.50 11.39 4.68
C GLN A 31 -2.40 11.52 3.15
N GLN A 32 -1.61 12.47 2.63
CA GLN A 32 -1.39 12.67 1.19
C GLN A 32 -0.24 11.82 0.65
N GLN A 33 0.62 11.29 1.52
CA GLN A 33 1.68 10.34 1.16
C GLN A 33 1.25 8.91 1.42
N VAL A 34 1.16 8.09 0.37
CA VAL A 34 0.77 6.68 0.47
C VAL A 34 1.92 5.78 0.05
N CYS A 35 2.39 4.95 0.97
CA CYS A 35 3.36 3.88 0.71
C CYS A 35 2.61 2.57 0.39
N VAL A 36 2.77 2.08 -0.84
CA VAL A 36 2.12 0.86 -1.33
C VAL A 36 3.04 -0.33 -1.12
N VAL A 37 2.55 -1.35 -0.41
CA VAL A 37 3.27 -2.59 -0.13
C VAL A 37 2.47 -3.81 -0.60
N GLU A 38 3.15 -4.94 -0.82
CA GLU A 38 2.50 -6.18 -1.29
C GLU A 38 1.69 -6.86 -0.19
N GLN A 39 2.27 -6.99 1.00
CA GLN A 39 1.72 -7.77 2.12
C GLN A 39 1.70 -6.94 3.41
N PRO A 40 0.79 -7.23 4.38
CA PRO A 40 0.70 -6.44 5.61
C PRO A 40 1.96 -6.45 6.45
N ASN A 41 2.71 -7.56 6.42
CA ASN A 41 3.98 -7.71 7.11
C ASN A 41 5.07 -6.77 6.56
N ASN A 42 4.95 -6.29 5.32
CA ASN A 42 5.88 -5.32 4.74
C ASN A 42 5.75 -3.91 5.38
N ILE A 43 4.66 -3.61 6.09
CA ILE A 43 4.51 -2.34 6.81
C ILE A 43 5.54 -2.24 7.94
N PHE A 44 5.69 -3.31 8.71
CA PHE A 44 6.52 -3.33 9.94
C PHE A 44 7.97 -2.87 9.73
N PRO A 45 8.75 -3.35 8.75
CA PRO A 45 10.13 -2.89 8.58
C PRO A 45 10.23 -1.41 8.22
N ILE A 46 9.28 -0.88 7.44
CA ILE A 46 9.25 0.55 7.06
C ILE A 46 8.89 1.39 8.29
N GLU A 47 7.87 0.98 9.02
CA GLU A 47 7.40 1.66 10.23
C GLU A 47 8.47 1.68 11.33
N LYS A 48 9.19 0.56 11.50
CA LYS A 48 10.30 0.43 12.45
C LYS A 48 11.45 1.39 12.16
N SER A 49 11.64 1.82 10.91
CA SER A 49 12.67 2.81 10.56
C SER A 49 12.39 4.19 11.18
N GLY A 50 11.12 4.52 11.46
CA GLY A 50 10.69 5.82 11.96
C GLY A 50 10.85 6.99 10.96
N VAL A 51 11.35 6.73 9.75
CA VAL A 51 11.62 7.76 8.73
C VAL A 51 10.34 8.14 7.98
N PHE A 52 9.51 7.16 7.64
CA PHE A 52 8.30 7.39 6.89
C PHE A 52 7.15 7.83 7.80
N LYS A 53 6.58 9.01 7.51
CA LYS A 53 5.47 9.61 8.29
C LYS A 53 4.13 9.63 7.55
N GLY A 54 4.08 9.06 6.35
CA GLY A 54 2.84 8.91 5.62
C GLY A 54 2.04 7.69 6.08
N VAL A 55 1.09 7.29 5.25
CA VAL A 55 0.21 6.14 5.49
C VAL A 55 0.48 5.02 4.49
N TYR A 56 -0.01 3.82 4.78
CA TYR A 56 0.25 2.64 3.96
C TYR A 56 -0.98 2.21 3.15
N HIS A 57 -0.75 1.43 2.10
CA HIS A 57 -1.77 0.65 1.40
C HIS A 57 -1.23 -0.73 1.05
N VAL A 58 -1.99 -1.78 1.33
CA VAL A 58 -1.56 -3.16 1.11
C VAL A 58 -2.31 -3.78 -0.07
N LEU A 59 -1.57 -4.25 -1.06
CA LEU A 59 -2.10 -4.84 -2.29
C LEU A 59 -2.65 -6.26 -2.12
N MET A 60 -2.27 -6.98 -1.06
CA MET A 60 -2.56 -8.41 -0.84
C MET A 60 -1.88 -9.33 -1.87
N GLY A 61 -0.72 -8.94 -2.37
CA GLY A 61 0.02 -9.71 -3.37
C GLY A 61 0.73 -8.84 -4.39
N ALA A 62 1.14 -9.50 -5.46
CA ALA A 62 1.80 -8.90 -6.62
C ALA A 62 1.20 -9.52 -7.89
N ILE A 63 1.23 -8.76 -8.97
CA ILE A 63 0.80 -9.21 -10.30
C ILE A 63 1.74 -10.33 -10.75
N SER A 64 1.13 -11.42 -11.19
CA SER A 64 1.83 -12.61 -11.68
C SER A 64 1.07 -13.21 -12.85
N PRO A 65 1.43 -12.87 -14.10
CA PRO A 65 0.79 -13.46 -15.28
C PRO A 65 0.93 -14.98 -15.32
N LEU A 66 2.06 -15.52 -14.82
CA LEU A 66 2.32 -16.96 -14.75
C LEU A 66 1.37 -17.67 -13.78
N ASP A 67 1.01 -17.03 -12.67
CA ASP A 67 0.06 -17.57 -11.69
C ASP A 67 -1.40 -17.18 -12.01
N GLY A 68 -1.66 -16.49 -13.14
CA GLY A 68 -2.97 -15.97 -13.49
C GLY A 68 -3.49 -14.90 -12.52
N ILE A 69 -2.60 -14.16 -11.85
CA ILE A 69 -2.93 -13.09 -10.90
C ILE A 69 -2.78 -11.73 -11.60
N GLY A 70 -3.91 -11.13 -11.94
CA GLY A 70 -4.03 -9.77 -12.46
C GLY A 70 -4.32 -8.72 -11.37
N PRO A 71 -4.39 -7.44 -11.76
CA PRO A 71 -4.63 -6.33 -10.83
C PRO A 71 -6.01 -6.38 -10.14
N GLU A 72 -7.02 -6.97 -10.79
CA GLU A 72 -8.38 -7.13 -10.25
C GLU A 72 -8.44 -8.11 -9.06
N GLN A 73 -7.46 -9.03 -8.97
CA GLN A 73 -7.32 -9.96 -7.84
C GLN A 73 -6.57 -9.35 -6.66
N LEU A 74 -6.02 -8.15 -6.83
CA LEU A 74 -5.31 -7.39 -5.81
C LEU A 74 -6.19 -6.25 -5.29
N ASN A 75 -5.78 -5.64 -4.19
CA ASN A 75 -6.42 -4.44 -3.62
C ASN A 75 -6.11 -3.16 -4.41
N VAL A 76 -5.88 -3.25 -5.72
CA VAL A 76 -5.68 -2.10 -6.61
C VAL A 76 -6.96 -1.28 -6.72
N LYS A 77 -8.14 -1.92 -6.78
CA LYS A 77 -9.43 -1.21 -6.82
C LYS A 77 -9.64 -0.33 -5.58
N LYS A 78 -9.28 -0.83 -4.39
CA LYS A 78 -9.33 -0.02 -3.16
C LYS A 78 -8.34 1.14 -3.20
N LEU A 79 -7.14 0.92 -3.75
CA LEU A 79 -6.15 1.97 -3.93
C LEU A 79 -6.66 3.07 -4.86
N ARG A 80 -7.27 2.69 -6.00
CA ARG A 80 -7.88 3.62 -6.96
C ARG A 80 -8.96 4.46 -6.29
N ASN A 81 -9.91 3.83 -5.62
CA ASN A 81 -10.95 4.55 -4.87
C ASN A 81 -10.36 5.49 -3.81
N ARG A 82 -9.26 5.08 -3.17
CA ARG A 82 -8.60 5.92 -2.16
C ARG A 82 -7.93 7.13 -2.78
N ILE A 83 -7.28 6.99 -3.94
CA ILE A 83 -6.66 8.09 -4.69
C ILE A 83 -7.71 9.05 -5.26
N GLU A 84 -8.86 8.55 -5.69
CA GLU A 84 -9.94 9.39 -6.22
C GLU A 84 -10.67 10.18 -5.12
N ASN A 85 -10.88 9.57 -3.95
CA ASN A 85 -11.60 10.20 -2.85
C ASN A 85 -10.71 11.08 -1.96
N ASN A 86 -9.39 10.88 -1.97
CA ASN A 86 -8.45 11.64 -1.15
C ASN A 86 -7.45 12.39 -2.03
N LYS A 87 -7.02 13.58 -1.60
CA LYS A 87 -5.99 14.34 -2.31
C LYS A 87 -4.60 13.77 -2.05
N ILE A 88 -4.32 12.59 -2.62
CA ILE A 88 -3.00 11.94 -2.56
C ILE A 88 -2.04 12.68 -3.49
N SER A 89 -0.96 13.21 -2.92
CA SER A 89 0.07 13.97 -3.65
C SER A 89 1.25 13.09 -4.04
N GLU A 90 1.55 12.06 -3.24
CA GLU A 90 2.67 11.15 -3.47
C GLU A 90 2.30 9.68 -3.26
N LEU A 91 2.71 8.85 -4.22
CA LEU A 91 2.64 7.40 -4.14
C LEU A 91 4.05 6.80 -4.12
N ILE A 92 4.41 6.16 -3.02
CA ILE A 92 5.71 5.49 -2.85
C ILE A 92 5.51 3.99 -3.05
N LEU A 93 6.12 3.44 -4.10
CA LEU A 93 6.03 2.02 -4.42
C LEU A 93 7.10 1.23 -3.66
N ALA A 94 6.67 0.48 -2.66
CA ALA A 94 7.47 -0.37 -1.79
C ALA A 94 7.18 -1.87 -2.04
N THR A 95 6.99 -2.23 -3.31
CA THR A 95 6.92 -3.62 -3.77
C THR A 95 8.28 -4.30 -3.62
N ASN A 96 8.28 -5.61 -3.42
CA ASN A 96 9.49 -6.42 -3.28
C ASN A 96 10.39 -6.34 -4.54
N PRO A 97 11.72 -6.44 -4.40
CA PRO A 97 12.67 -6.44 -5.53
C PRO A 97 12.68 -7.81 -6.23
N THR A 98 11.51 -8.22 -6.73
CA THR A 98 11.32 -9.46 -7.50
C THR A 98 10.69 -9.10 -8.83
N VAL A 99 10.78 -10.00 -9.82
CA VAL A 99 10.14 -9.80 -11.14
C VAL A 99 8.65 -9.49 -11.01
N LYS A 100 7.95 -10.14 -10.07
CA LYS A 100 6.53 -9.88 -9.79
C LYS A 100 6.30 -8.50 -9.17
N GLY A 101 7.14 -8.12 -8.20
CA GLY A 101 7.08 -6.80 -7.59
C GLY A 101 7.40 -5.67 -8.58
N GLU A 102 8.37 -5.88 -9.48
CA GLU A 102 8.68 -4.96 -10.57
C GLU A 102 7.54 -4.79 -11.56
N ALA A 103 6.95 -5.89 -12.02
CA ALA A 103 5.78 -5.85 -12.89
C ALA A 103 4.62 -5.10 -12.21
N THR A 104 4.41 -5.35 -10.92
CA THR A 104 3.36 -4.68 -10.13
C THR A 104 3.62 -3.19 -10.01
N ALA A 105 4.85 -2.79 -9.68
CA ALA A 105 5.20 -1.38 -9.56
C ALA A 105 5.06 -0.64 -10.90
N LEU A 106 5.53 -1.24 -12.00
CA LEU A 106 5.40 -0.66 -13.33
C LEU A 106 3.92 -0.48 -13.72
N TYR A 107 3.10 -1.48 -13.44
CA TYR A 107 1.66 -1.39 -13.67
C TYR A 107 1.03 -0.24 -12.87
N LEU A 108 1.35 -0.11 -11.58
CA LEU A 108 0.82 0.98 -10.74
C LEU A 108 1.29 2.36 -11.20
N GLN A 109 2.54 2.48 -11.66
CA GLN A 109 3.05 3.72 -12.26
C GLN A 109 2.23 4.13 -13.48
N GLN A 110 1.93 3.17 -14.38
CA GLN A 110 1.13 3.44 -15.58
C GLN A 110 -0.33 3.74 -15.25
N GLU A 111 -0.94 2.98 -14.33
CA GLU A 111 -2.32 3.14 -13.92
C GLU A 111 -2.61 4.51 -13.28
N PHE A 112 -1.65 5.05 -12.53
CA PHE A 112 -1.78 6.32 -11.82
C PHE A 112 -0.99 7.47 -12.44
N ALA A 113 -0.36 7.27 -13.60
CA ALA A 113 0.29 8.32 -14.36
C ALA A 113 -0.67 9.47 -14.64
N GLY A 114 -0.27 10.70 -14.31
CA GLY A 114 -1.10 11.90 -14.49
C GLY A 114 -2.26 12.06 -13.50
N LYS A 115 -2.55 11.06 -12.66
CA LYS A 115 -3.57 11.14 -11.59
C LYS A 115 -2.96 11.59 -10.25
N ILE A 116 -1.68 11.29 -10.03
CA ILE A 116 -0.93 11.64 -8.81
C ILE A 116 0.26 12.51 -9.23
N SER A 117 0.56 13.56 -8.45
CA SER A 117 1.64 14.50 -8.75
C SER A 117 3.02 13.85 -8.72
N THR A 118 3.24 12.89 -7.84
CA THR A 118 4.55 12.25 -7.68
C THR A 118 4.38 10.75 -7.42
N ILE A 119 5.08 9.93 -8.20
CA ILE A 119 5.16 8.49 -7.98
C ILE A 119 6.65 8.13 -7.87
N THR A 120 7.07 7.66 -6.71
CA THR A 120 8.44 7.24 -6.43
C THR A 120 8.50 5.74 -6.20
N ARG A 121 9.69 5.16 -6.35
CA ARG A 121 9.94 3.76 -6.01
C ARG A 121 11.11 3.70 -5.04
N LEU A 122 10.96 2.93 -3.97
CA LEU A 122 12.06 2.71 -3.04
C LEU A 122 13.19 1.99 -3.78
N ALA A 123 14.38 2.59 -3.77
CA ALA A 123 15.57 1.98 -4.32
C ALA A 123 15.85 0.68 -3.54
N CYS A 124 15.90 -0.43 -4.25
CA CYS A 124 16.43 -1.68 -3.74
C CYS A 124 17.86 -1.81 -4.27
N GLY A 125 18.83 -1.85 -3.35
CA GLY A 125 20.24 -2.08 -3.66
C GLY A 125 20.62 -3.54 -3.46
#